data_AF-A0A838LYR3-F1
#
_entry.id   AF-A0A838LYR3-F1
#
_cell.length_a   1.000
_cell.length_b   1.000
_cell.length_c   1.000
_cell.angle_alpha   90.00
_cell.angle_beta   90.00
_cell.angle_gamma   90.00
#
_symmetry.space_group_name_H-M   'P 1'
#
loop_
_entity.id
_entity.type
_entity.pdbx_description
1 polymer ?
#
loop_
_entity_poly.entity_id
_entity_poly.type
_entity_poly.pdbx_seq_one_letter_code
_entity_poly.pdbx_strand_id
1 'polypeptide(L)'
;MGLTEGNPLFGTGATALPCRSGCAACCIAPSISSLDKPAGVACGHLTGDLRCGLFGQPKRPACCASLQPSAEMCGATRDQALAWLAALETATCPT
;
A
#
# COMPACT_ATOMS: atom_id res chain seq x y z
N MET A 1 29.67 -0.38 -33.11
CA MET A 1 30.04 -0.68 -31.71
C MET A 1 29.85 0.59 -30.91
N GLY A 2 28.91 0.62 -29.95
CA GLY A 2 28.90 1.63 -28.90
C GLY A 2 27.65 2.52 -28.79
N LEU A 3 26.65 2.02 -28.06
CA LEU A 3 25.80 2.73 -27.09
C LEU A 3 24.94 3.92 -27.54
N THR A 4 23.67 3.65 -27.84
CA THR A 4 22.57 4.57 -27.51
C THR A 4 21.47 3.78 -26.79
N GLU A 5 21.76 3.34 -25.57
CA GLU A 5 20.75 2.90 -24.62
C GLU A 5 20.28 4.13 -23.84
N GLY A 6 19.37 4.88 -24.45
CA GLY A 6 18.63 5.93 -23.75
C GLY A 6 17.57 5.30 -22.86
N ASN A 7 17.97 4.82 -21.69
CA ASN A 7 17.05 4.51 -20.61
C ASN A 7 16.78 5.80 -19.81
N PRO A 8 15.58 6.40 -19.86
CA PRO A 8 15.18 7.36 -18.85
C PRO A 8 14.94 6.59 -17.54
N LEU A 9 16.02 6.37 -16.81
CA LEU A 9 15.99 5.99 -15.40
C LEU A 9 15.27 7.09 -14.61
N PHE A 10 14.25 6.63 -13.89
CA PHE A 10 13.53 7.32 -12.82
C PHE A 10 12.54 8.40 -13.26
N GLY A 11 11.32 7.92 -13.53
CA GLY A 11 10.11 8.73 -13.58
C GLY A 11 9.99 9.61 -12.34
N THR A 12 10.20 10.90 -12.57
CA THR A 12 9.86 11.97 -11.65
C THR A 12 8.36 11.94 -11.39
N GLY A 13 7.98 11.69 -10.13
CA GLY A 13 6.61 11.87 -9.65
C GLY A 13 5.88 10.56 -9.37
N ALA A 14 6.18 9.95 -8.21
CA ALA A 14 5.20 9.12 -7.53
C ALA A 14 3.97 10.00 -7.23
N THR A 15 3.06 10.06 -8.20
CA THR A 15 1.74 10.66 -8.01
C THR A 15 1.07 9.74 -7.00
N ALA A 16 1.14 10.09 -5.71
CA ALA A 16 0.58 9.26 -4.65
C ALA A 16 -0.86 8.96 -4.99
N LEU A 17 -1.14 7.71 -5.40
CA LEU A 17 -2.45 7.29 -5.82
C LEU A 17 -3.44 7.58 -4.68
N PRO A 18 -4.55 8.28 -4.94
CA PRO A 18 -5.50 8.59 -3.89
C PRO A 18 -6.06 7.30 -3.30
N CYS A 19 -6.26 7.26 -1.99
CA CYS A 19 -6.93 6.14 -1.34
C CYS A 19 -8.34 5.97 -1.93
N ARG A 20 -8.58 4.81 -2.55
CA ARG A 20 -9.87 4.45 -3.13
C ARG A 20 -10.83 3.99 -2.03
N SER A 21 -12.00 4.62 -1.92
CA SER A 21 -13.12 4.14 -1.11
C SER A 21 -13.55 2.75 -1.57
N GLY A 22 -13.98 1.89 -0.65
CA GLY A 22 -14.29 0.49 -0.96
C GLY A 22 -13.08 -0.46 -0.97
N CYS A 23 -11.84 0.03 -0.94
CA CYS A 23 -10.65 -0.82 -1.05
C CYS A 23 -10.25 -1.51 0.26
N ALA A 24 -10.02 -0.74 1.33
CA ALA A 24 -9.47 -1.20 2.62
C ALA A 24 -8.22 -2.10 2.60
N ALA A 25 -7.60 -2.34 1.44
CA ALA A 25 -6.59 -3.39 1.29
C ALA A 25 -5.36 -3.14 2.17
N CYS A 26 -4.78 -1.94 2.11
CA CYS A 26 -3.65 -1.56 2.98
C CYS A 26 -4.00 -1.46 4.47
N CYS A 27 -5.29 -1.34 4.81
CA CYS A 27 -5.74 -1.34 6.21
C CYS A 27 -5.98 -2.75 6.76
N ILE A 28 -6.19 -3.75 5.91
CA ILE A 28 -6.55 -5.12 6.29
C ILE A 28 -5.42 -6.09 6.04
N ALA A 29 -4.88 -6.14 4.81
CA ALA A 29 -3.93 -7.17 4.39
C ALA A 29 -2.61 -7.17 5.17
N PRO A 30 -1.86 -6.06 5.28
CA PRO A 30 -0.53 -6.12 5.88
C PRO A 30 -0.58 -6.30 7.39
N SER A 31 0.36 -7.07 7.94
CA SER A 31 0.69 -7.04 9.36
C SER A 31 1.49 -5.77 9.64
N ILE A 32 1.15 -5.08 10.72
CA ILE A 32 1.83 -3.85 11.11
C ILE A 32 2.17 -3.97 12.59
N SER A 33 3.37 -4.44 12.89
CA SER A 33 3.84 -4.66 14.26
C SER A 33 3.80 -3.37 15.09
N SER A 34 4.10 -2.22 14.47
CA SER A 34 4.02 -0.91 15.15
C SER A 34 2.60 -0.49 15.54
N LEU A 35 1.57 -1.20 15.07
CA LEU A 35 0.16 -0.95 15.41
C LEU A 35 -0.48 -2.18 16.09
N ASP A 36 0.31 -3.19 16.46
CA ASP A 36 -0.18 -4.49 16.95
C ASP A 36 -1.31 -5.06 16.08
N LYS A 37 -1.22 -4.83 14.76
CA LYS A 37 -2.25 -5.21 13.78
C LYS A 37 -1.81 -6.48 13.05
N PRO A 38 -2.47 -7.62 13.26
CA PRO A 38 -2.19 -8.83 12.49
C PRO A 38 -2.56 -8.66 11.01
N ALA A 39 -1.90 -9.43 10.14
CA ALA A 39 -2.31 -9.55 8.75
C ALA A 39 -3.75 -10.05 8.66
N GLY A 40 -4.53 -9.49 7.73
CA GLY A 40 -5.95 -9.82 7.57
C GLY A 40 -6.90 -9.18 8.59
N VAL A 41 -6.39 -8.49 9.63
CA VAL A 41 -7.23 -7.78 10.62
C VAL A 41 -7.43 -6.32 10.21
N ALA A 42 -8.66 -5.84 10.32
CA ALA A 42 -9.01 -4.45 10.03
C ALA A 42 -8.37 -3.49 11.04
N CYS A 43 -7.70 -2.45 10.52
CA CYS A 43 -7.18 -1.37 11.34
C CYS A 43 -8.30 -0.58 12.03
N GLY A 44 -8.10 -0.14 13.27
CA GLY A 44 -9.07 0.70 14.01
C GLY A 44 -9.34 2.09 13.40
N HIS A 45 -8.56 2.51 12.40
CA HIS A 45 -8.77 3.74 11.65
C HIS A 45 -9.53 3.55 10.32
N LEU A 46 -9.97 2.33 10.02
CA LEU A 46 -10.80 2.04 8.86
C LEU A 46 -12.21 2.61 9.07
N THR A 47 -12.68 3.44 8.14
CA THR A 47 -14.05 3.97 8.21
C THR A 47 -15.06 2.99 7.61
N GLY A 48 -16.36 3.26 7.82
CA GLY A 48 -17.44 2.47 7.24
C GLY A 48 -17.41 2.37 5.70
N ASP A 49 -16.86 3.39 5.02
CA ASP A 49 -16.70 3.40 3.55
C ASP A 49 -15.50 2.59 3.05
N LEU A 50 -14.87 1.78 3.91
CA LEU A 50 -13.71 0.95 3.57
C LEU A 50 -12.53 1.78 3.04
N ARG A 51 -12.34 2.97 3.61
CA ARG A 51 -11.20 3.88 3.36
C ARG A 51 -10.43 4.13 4.65
N CYS A 52 -9.15 4.43 4.52
CA CYS A 52 -8.34 4.85 5.67
C CYS A 52 -8.77 6.26 6.11
N GLY A 53 -9.23 6.39 7.37
CA GLY A 53 -9.60 7.68 7.93
C GLY A 53 -8.42 8.64 8.07
N LEU A 54 -7.19 8.10 8.24
CA LEU A 54 -5.96 8.89 8.40
C LEU A 54 -5.23 9.17 7.09
N PHE A 55 -5.76 8.78 5.92
CA PHE A 55 -5.06 9.00 4.66
C PHE A 55 -4.82 10.50 4.40
N GLY A 56 -3.56 10.89 4.17
CA GLY A 56 -3.17 12.29 3.98
C GLY A 56 -3.09 13.13 5.27
N GLN A 57 -3.39 12.55 6.44
CA GLN A 57 -3.29 13.25 7.71
C GLN A 57 -1.90 13.11 8.33
N PRO A 58 -1.41 14.12 9.08
CA PRO A 58 -0.14 14.03 9.80
C PRO A 58 -0.16 12.99 10.94
N LYS A 59 -1.35 12.61 11.41
CA LYS A 59 -1.55 11.54 12.40
C LYS A 59 -1.37 10.13 11.83
N ARG A 60 -1.20 9.98 10.50
CA ARG A 60 -0.99 8.68 9.87
C ARG A 60 0.35 8.09 10.35
N PRO A 61 0.37 6.85 10.86
CA PRO A 61 1.60 6.20 11.30
C PRO A 61 2.63 6.16 10.18
N ALA A 62 3.91 6.31 10.53
CA ALA A 62 5.00 6.33 9.55
C ALA A 62 5.02 5.07 8.68
N CYS A 63 4.80 3.88 9.24
CA CYS A 63 4.71 2.64 8.46
C CYS A 63 3.60 2.70 7.38
N CYS A 64 2.41 3.18 7.74
CA CYS A 64 1.30 3.35 6.81
C CYS A 64 1.60 4.43 5.76
N ALA A 65 2.34 5.48 6.11
CA ALA A 65 2.72 6.56 5.20
C ALA A 65 3.87 6.16 4.26
N SER A 66 4.80 5.34 4.73
CA SER A 66 5.88 4.73 3.95
C SER A 66 5.35 3.73 2.92
N LEU A 67 4.21 3.09 3.19
CA LEU A 67 3.49 2.28 2.20
C LEU A 67 2.87 3.18 1.12
N GLN A 68 3.67 3.48 0.10
CA GLN A 68 3.27 4.33 -1.03
C GLN A 68 2.34 3.55 -1.97
N PRO A 69 1.11 4.03 -2.20
CA PRO A 69 0.19 3.38 -3.11
C PRO A 69 0.71 3.49 -4.56
N SER A 70 0.88 2.36 -5.21
CA SER A 70 1.29 2.22 -6.62
C SER A 70 0.20 1.51 -7.43
N ALA A 71 0.28 1.58 -8.77
CA ALA A 71 -0.68 0.91 -9.64
C ALA A 71 -0.62 -0.62 -9.48
N GLU A 72 0.58 -1.19 -9.31
CA GLU A 72 0.77 -2.61 -9.02
C GLU A 72 0.15 -3.02 -7.68
N MET A 73 0.34 -2.20 -6.64
CA MET A 73 -0.27 -2.46 -5.33
C MET A 73 -1.78 -2.33 -5.35
N CYS A 74 -2.32 -1.27 -5.95
CA CYS A 74 -3.74 -0.92 -5.84
C CYS A 74 -4.62 -1.67 -6.86
N GLY A 75 -4.02 -2.12 -7.97
CA GLY A 75 -4.69 -2.78 -9.08
C GLY A 75 -5.92 -2.02 -9.60
N ALA A 76 -6.73 -2.73 -10.38
CA ALA A 76 -8.06 -2.27 -10.80
C ALA A 76 -9.13 -2.59 -9.75
N THR A 77 -8.91 -3.61 -8.91
CA THR A 77 -9.91 -4.10 -7.94
C THR A 77 -9.36 -4.19 -6.52
N ARG A 78 -10.26 -4.25 -5.53
CA ARG A 78 -9.87 -4.50 -4.13
C ARG A 78 -9.16 -5.84 -3.99
N ASP A 79 -9.66 -6.86 -4.68
CA ASP A 79 -9.16 -8.23 -4.59
C ASP A 79 -7.69 -8.31 -5.05
N GLN A 80 -7.37 -7.66 -6.17
CA GLN A 80 -6.00 -7.53 -6.65
C GLN A 80 -5.10 -6.85 -5.60
N ALA A 81 -5.57 -5.78 -4.98
CA ALA A 81 -4.80 -5.08 -3.96
C ALA A 81 -4.55 -5.93 -2.70
N LEU A 82 -5.55 -6.69 -2.28
CA LEU A 82 -5.42 -7.63 -1.15
C LEU A 82 -4.44 -8.74 -1.48
N ALA A 83 -4.55 -9.36 -2.65
CA ALA A 83 -3.67 -10.43 -3.09
C ALA A 83 -2.21 -9.97 -3.19
N TRP A 84 -1.98 -8.80 -3.79
CA TRP A 84 -0.64 -8.23 -3.92
C TRP A 84 -0.01 -7.93 -2.56
N LEU A 85 -0.76 -7.30 -1.64
CA LEU A 85 -0.28 -7.02 -0.29
C LEU A 85 -0.03 -8.30 0.52
N ALA A 86 -0.90 -9.31 0.43
CA ALA A 86 -0.71 -10.59 1.11
C ALA A 86 0.53 -11.35 0.59
N ALA A 87 0.79 -11.29 -0.72
CA ALA A 87 2.00 -11.86 -1.31
C ALA A 87 3.25 -11.14 -0.79
N LEU A 88 3.21 -9.82 -0.66
CA LEU A 88 4.30 -9.03 -0.11
C LEU A 88 4.56 -9.31 1.37
N GLU A 89 3.51 -9.45 2.17
CA GLU A 89 3.65 -9.88 3.57
C GLU A 89 4.34 -11.23 3.64
N THR A 90 3.91 -12.20 2.84
CA THR A 90 4.53 -13.53 2.79
C THR A 90 6.00 -13.46 2.37
N ALA A 91 6.35 -12.56 1.45
CA ALA A 91 7.71 -12.40 0.97
C ALA A 91 8.63 -11.63 1.94
N THR A 92 8.07 -10.79 2.81
CA THR A 92 8.84 -9.91 3.72
C THR A 92 8.77 -10.34 5.19
N CYS A 93 7.86 -11.23 5.56
CA CYS A 93 7.85 -11.85 6.88
C CYS A 93 9.05 -12.81 7.01
N PRO A 94 9.97 -12.57 7.96
CA PRO A 94 10.96 -13.56 8.33
C PRO A 94 10.24 -14.77 8.94
N THR A 95 10.66 -15.97 8.53
CA THR A 95 10.17 -17.25 9.05
C THR A 95 10.76 -17.55 10.42
#